data_AF-A0A743CAX4-F1
#
_entry.id   AF-A0A743CAX4-F1
#
_cell.length_a   1.000
_cell.length_b   1.000
_cell.length_c   1.000
_cell.angle_alpha   90.00
_cell.angle_beta   90.00
_cell.angle_gamma   90.00
#
_symmetry.space_group_name_H-M   'P 1'
#
loop_
_entity.id
_entity.type
_entity.pdbx_description
1 polymer ?
#
loop_
_entity_poly.entity_id
_entity_poly.type
_entity_poly.pdbx_seq_one_letter_code
_entity_poly.pdbx_strand_id
1 'polypeptide(L)'
;MMKIINTWNYLADTKKLIGPSNAIDGDLPSYCTTIEPPEIPEGKEAVFDVDNAAWVIQDIKPRPPSDIINVYGYMPDTLIYIGPSNALNSDIPPYCTTIAPTTEPAAGYVLTFDIQEQTWNESEDHIGETVYSTIDASPISITFPGPYPDNTTTLPPDVPFPVWDGSAWITDTTEPTEQDAENTDHTEQDTEDTGSI
;
A
#
# COMPACT_ATOMS: atom_id res chain seq x y z
N MET A 1 57.54 -2.23 -11.55
CA MET A 1 57.69 -1.54 -10.25
C MET A 1 56.30 -1.44 -9.66
N MET A 2 56.08 -1.90 -8.42
CA MET A 2 54.77 -1.77 -7.76
C MET A 2 54.52 -0.30 -7.45
N LYS A 3 53.39 0.23 -7.92
CA LYS A 3 52.94 1.59 -7.66
C LYS A 3 51.90 1.52 -6.53
N ILE A 4 52.08 2.33 -5.50
CA ILE A 4 51.14 2.46 -4.39
C ILE A 4 50.26 3.68 -4.69
N ILE A 5 48.95 3.53 -4.46
CA ILE A 5 47.95 4.58 -4.67
C ILE A 5 47.14 4.80 -3.38
N ASN A 6 46.65 6.03 -3.20
CA ASN A 6 45.75 6.36 -2.11
C ASN A 6 44.38 5.72 -2.36
N THR A 7 43.77 5.24 -1.28
CA THR A 7 42.42 4.68 -1.30
C THR A 7 41.62 5.19 -0.10
N TRP A 8 40.31 5.05 -0.17
CA TRP A 8 39.39 5.38 0.91
C TRP A 8 38.51 4.18 1.19
N ASN A 9 38.56 3.71 2.43
CA ASN A 9 37.84 2.52 2.89
C ASN A 9 36.44 2.92 3.34
N TYR A 10 35.46 2.05 3.07
CA TYR A 10 34.09 2.22 3.54
C TYR A 10 33.54 0.94 4.16
N LEU A 11 32.53 1.07 5.01
CA LEU A 11 31.89 -0.08 5.66
C LEU A 11 31.13 -0.95 4.65
N ALA A 12 31.22 -2.27 4.79
CA ALA A 12 30.59 -3.21 3.88
C ALA A 12 29.05 -3.14 3.89
N ASP A 13 28.44 -2.78 5.01
CA ASP A 13 26.99 -2.67 5.18
C ASP A 13 26.48 -1.29 4.70
N THR A 14 26.92 -0.23 5.38
CA THR A 14 26.40 1.13 5.30
C THR A 14 27.13 1.99 4.28
N LYS A 15 28.25 1.51 3.73
CA LYS A 15 29.12 2.26 2.82
C LYS A 15 29.67 3.57 3.38
N LYS A 16 29.60 3.77 4.71
CA LYS A 16 30.17 4.96 5.37
C LYS A 16 31.69 4.96 5.27
N LEU A 17 32.27 6.13 5.01
CA LEU A 17 33.72 6.34 5.02
C LEU A 17 34.31 5.96 6.39
N ILE A 18 35.32 5.09 6.38
CA ILE A 18 36.09 4.70 7.58
C ILE A 18 37.40 5.50 7.63
N GLY A 19 37.95 5.86 6.47
CA GLY A 19 39.14 6.69 6.39
C GLY A 19 40.04 6.36 5.19
N PRO A 20 41.13 7.12 5.03
CA PRO A 20 42.11 6.89 3.97
C PRO A 20 42.98 5.67 4.27
N SER A 21 43.49 5.06 3.20
CA SER A 21 44.41 3.92 3.20
C SER A 21 45.28 3.96 1.94
N ASN A 22 46.09 2.92 1.72
CA ASN A 22 46.87 2.73 0.51
C ASN A 22 46.65 1.32 -0.06
N ALA A 23 46.70 1.19 -1.39
CA ALA A 23 46.65 -0.08 -2.09
C ALA A 23 47.68 -0.14 -3.23
N ILE A 24 47.90 -1.34 -3.77
CA ILE A 24 48.72 -1.53 -4.97
C ILE A 24 47.88 -1.17 -6.19
N ASP A 25 48.44 -0.42 -7.13
CA ASP A 25 47.77 -0.04 -8.38
C ASP A 25 47.39 -1.29 -9.18
N GLY A 26 46.09 -1.47 -9.43
CA GLY A 26 45.52 -2.66 -10.07
C GLY A 26 45.11 -3.80 -9.13
N ASP A 27 45.30 -3.68 -7.82
CA ASP A 27 44.90 -4.67 -6.80
C ASP A 27 44.20 -3.98 -5.62
N LEU A 28 42.95 -3.59 -5.85
CA LEU A 28 42.14 -2.83 -4.89
C LEU A 28 41.41 -3.79 -3.93
N PRO A 29 41.58 -3.65 -2.60
CA PRO A 29 40.81 -4.43 -1.63
C PRO A 29 39.30 -4.22 -1.76
N SER A 30 38.52 -5.20 -1.30
CA SER A 30 37.07 -5.01 -1.17
C SER A 30 36.73 -3.83 -0.25
N TYR A 31 35.65 -3.13 -0.58
CA TYR A 31 35.13 -2.00 0.21
C TYR A 31 36.08 -0.81 0.32
N CYS A 32 36.80 -0.52 -0.75
CA CYS A 32 37.52 0.73 -0.88
C CYS A 32 37.42 1.29 -2.30
N THR A 33 37.73 2.57 -2.43
CA THR A 33 37.71 3.31 -3.69
C THR A 33 38.95 4.17 -3.81
N THR A 34 39.35 4.50 -5.03
CA THR A 34 40.40 5.49 -5.32
C THR A 34 39.83 6.90 -5.45
N ILE A 35 38.53 7.07 -5.24
CA ILE A 35 37.83 8.35 -5.32
C ILE A 35 37.94 9.05 -3.97
N GLU A 36 38.51 10.24 -3.98
CA GLU A 36 38.67 11.07 -2.79
C GLU A 36 37.29 11.57 -2.30
N PRO A 37 36.95 11.41 -1.01
CA PRO A 37 35.74 11.96 -0.44
C PRO A 37 35.82 13.48 -0.37
N PRO A 38 34.69 14.18 -0.53
CA PRO A 38 34.62 15.61 -0.30
C PRO A 38 34.83 15.93 1.18
N GLU A 39 35.04 17.21 1.48
CA GLU A 39 35.06 17.70 2.87
C GLU A 39 33.73 17.36 3.57
N ILE A 40 33.82 16.75 4.74
CA ILE A 40 32.66 16.32 5.52
C ILE A 40 32.35 17.39 6.57
N PRO A 41 31.22 18.11 6.46
CA PRO A 41 30.85 19.10 7.47
C PRO A 41 30.62 18.46 8.85
N GLU A 42 30.80 19.24 9.91
CA GLU A 42 30.47 18.79 11.26
C GLU A 42 28.99 18.34 11.35
N GLY A 43 28.75 17.18 11.96
CA GLY A 43 27.41 16.58 12.04
C GLY A 43 26.94 15.81 10.79
N LYS A 44 27.79 15.70 9.76
CA LYS A 44 27.53 14.91 8.54
C LYS A 44 28.43 13.68 8.47
N GLU A 45 28.09 12.76 7.57
CA GLU A 45 28.91 11.61 7.17
C GLU A 45 28.95 11.46 5.64
N ALA A 46 30.02 10.85 5.12
CA ALA A 46 30.14 10.48 3.72
C ALA A 46 29.83 8.99 3.52
N VAL A 47 28.94 8.68 2.58
CA VAL A 47 28.55 7.33 2.17
C VAL A 47 28.91 7.12 0.71
N PHE A 48 29.56 6.00 0.39
CA PHE A 48 29.94 5.68 -0.98
C PHE A 48 28.76 5.03 -1.72
N ASP A 49 28.24 5.72 -2.71
CA ASP A 49 27.31 5.20 -3.69
C ASP A 49 28.10 4.36 -4.71
N VAL A 50 27.94 3.04 -4.62
CA VAL A 50 28.67 2.08 -5.45
C VAL A 50 28.19 2.12 -6.90
N ASP A 51 26.90 2.37 -7.12
CA ASP A 51 26.29 2.36 -8.45
C ASP A 51 26.71 3.59 -9.27
N ASN A 52 26.80 4.74 -8.59
CA ASN A 52 27.26 6.00 -9.21
C ASN A 52 28.75 6.26 -9.05
N ALA A 53 29.48 5.38 -8.35
CA ALA A 53 30.88 5.53 -7.97
C ALA A 53 31.18 6.93 -7.40
N ALA A 54 30.38 7.38 -6.43
CA ALA A 54 30.45 8.74 -5.89
C ALA A 54 30.22 8.78 -4.38
N TRP A 55 30.74 9.82 -3.73
CA TRP A 55 30.47 10.07 -2.31
C TRP A 55 29.24 10.94 -2.13
N VAL A 56 28.33 10.51 -1.27
CA VAL A 56 27.13 11.25 -0.89
C VAL A 56 27.26 11.71 0.56
N ILE A 57 27.10 13.01 0.79
CA ILE A 57 27.06 13.58 2.13
C ILE A 57 25.63 13.54 2.66
N GLN A 58 25.45 12.97 3.85
CA GLN A 58 24.16 12.93 4.54
C GLN A 58 24.31 13.32 6.01
N ASP A 59 23.20 13.67 6.66
CA ASP A 59 23.16 13.80 8.12
C ASP A 59 23.59 12.50 8.79
N ILE A 60 24.32 12.60 9.90
CA ILE A 60 24.64 11.44 10.72
C ILE A 60 23.32 10.82 11.18
N LYS A 61 22.92 9.73 10.51
CA LYS A 61 21.80 8.91 10.96
C LYS A 61 22.29 8.17 12.21
N PRO A 62 21.65 8.36 13.38
CA PRO A 62 21.98 7.60 14.57
C PRO A 62 22.01 6.13 14.17
N ARG A 63 23.14 5.44 14.39
CA ARG A 63 23.19 4.00 14.24
C ARG A 63 22.14 3.45 15.22
N PRO A 64 21.03 2.85 14.76
CA PRO A 64 20.28 1.99 15.67
C PRO A 64 21.30 0.96 16.19
N PRO A 65 21.27 0.55 17.46
CA PRO A 65 22.14 -0.54 17.93
C PRO A 65 22.12 -1.65 16.87
N SER A 66 23.27 -2.26 16.57
CA SER A 66 23.58 -2.98 15.30
C SER A 66 22.51 -3.89 14.70
N ASP A 67 21.55 -4.28 15.52
CA ASP A 67 20.50 -5.22 15.21
C ASP A 67 19.14 -4.55 15.02
N ILE A 68 18.98 -3.23 15.14
CA ILE A 68 17.72 -2.52 14.84
C ILE A 68 17.75 -1.98 13.40
N ILE A 69 16.69 -2.26 12.64
CA ILE A 69 16.52 -1.85 11.24
C ILE A 69 15.19 -1.12 11.05
N ASN A 70 15.10 -0.32 9.99
CA ASN A 70 13.82 0.25 9.55
C ASN A 70 12.98 -0.85 8.91
N VAL A 71 11.70 -0.84 9.25
CA VAL A 71 10.68 -1.68 8.64
C VAL A 71 9.47 -0.83 8.26
N TYR A 72 8.69 -1.31 7.32
CA TYR A 72 7.54 -0.62 6.76
C TYR A 72 6.35 -1.54 6.90
N GLY A 73 5.39 -1.12 7.74
CA GLY A 73 4.23 -1.93 8.05
C GLY A 73 3.18 -1.84 6.95
N TYR A 74 2.43 -2.91 6.77
CA TYR A 74 1.20 -2.92 5.98
C TYR A 74 0.07 -3.63 6.72
N MET A 75 -1.18 -3.33 6.37
CA MET A 75 -2.35 -4.01 6.93
C MET A 75 -2.41 -5.46 6.43
N PRO A 76 -2.75 -6.44 7.28
CA PRO A 76 -2.75 -7.86 6.89
C PRO A 76 -3.76 -8.19 5.79
N ASP A 77 -4.90 -7.50 5.77
CA ASP A 77 -6.01 -7.82 4.87
C ASP A 77 -5.95 -6.99 3.57
N THR A 78 -5.71 -5.69 3.68
CA THR A 78 -5.73 -4.75 2.54
C THR A 78 -4.36 -4.44 1.97
N LEU A 79 -3.28 -4.85 2.66
CA LEU A 79 -1.89 -4.60 2.30
C LEU A 79 -1.52 -3.11 2.25
N ILE A 80 -2.36 -2.24 2.80
CA ILE A 80 -2.15 -0.79 2.82
C ILE A 80 -0.99 -0.44 3.74
N TYR A 81 -0.10 0.42 3.27
CA TYR A 81 1.00 0.97 4.05
C TYR A 81 0.50 1.71 5.30
N ILE A 82 1.01 1.34 6.47
CA ILE A 82 0.64 1.96 7.76
C ILE A 82 1.76 2.81 8.37
N GLY A 83 2.89 2.93 7.67
CA GLY A 83 4.00 3.80 8.08
C GLY A 83 5.30 3.06 8.39
N PRO A 84 6.37 3.85 8.65
CA PRO A 84 7.67 3.32 9.01
C PRO A 84 7.72 2.98 10.52
N SER A 85 8.54 2.00 10.86
CA SER A 85 8.83 1.60 12.24
C SER A 85 10.26 1.04 12.35
N ASN A 86 10.63 0.62 13.55
CA ASN A 86 11.90 -0.04 13.83
C ASN A 86 11.64 -1.46 14.36
N ALA A 87 12.45 -2.41 13.92
CA ALA A 87 12.43 -3.79 14.40
C ALA A 87 13.84 -4.31 14.61
N LEU A 88 13.98 -5.41 15.35
CA LEU A 88 15.24 -6.14 15.33
C LEU A 88 15.37 -6.88 13.99
N ASN A 89 16.55 -6.89 13.39
CA ASN A 89 16.86 -7.59 12.16
C ASN A 89 16.61 -9.10 12.27
N SER A 90 16.76 -9.65 13.47
CA SER A 90 16.46 -11.06 13.78
C SER A 90 14.98 -11.33 14.05
N ASP A 91 14.16 -10.30 14.20
CA ASP A 91 12.76 -10.38 14.64
C ASP A 91 11.94 -9.28 13.98
N ILE A 92 11.74 -9.42 12.67
CA ILE A 92 10.86 -8.54 11.90
C ILE A 92 9.42 -8.96 12.19
N PRO A 93 8.56 -8.06 12.69
CA PRO A 93 7.16 -8.37 12.94
C PRO A 93 6.45 -8.85 11.68
N PRO A 94 5.39 -9.67 11.80
CA PRO A 94 4.53 -9.98 10.66
C PRO A 94 3.96 -8.69 10.07
N TYR A 95 3.63 -8.75 8.77
CA TYR A 95 3.06 -7.62 8.02
C TYR A 95 3.98 -6.38 8.00
N CYS A 96 5.28 -6.64 8.00
CA CYS A 96 6.31 -5.63 7.80
C CYS A 96 7.25 -6.09 6.68
N THR A 97 7.84 -5.13 5.97
CA THR A 97 8.92 -5.35 4.99
C THR A 97 10.10 -4.43 5.29
N THR A 98 11.30 -4.81 4.86
CA THR A 98 12.48 -3.92 4.90
C THR A 98 12.56 -3.01 3.67
N ILE A 99 11.64 -3.16 2.72
CA ILE A 99 11.60 -2.40 1.47
C ILE A 99 10.85 -1.11 1.73
N ALA A 100 11.53 0.02 1.53
CA ALA A 100 10.92 1.33 1.68
C ALA A 100 9.97 1.64 0.51
N PRO A 101 8.84 2.31 0.75
CA PRO A 101 8.11 2.94 -0.35
C PRO A 101 8.99 3.98 -1.03
N THR A 102 8.93 4.03 -2.37
CA THR A 102 9.81 4.89 -3.18
C THR A 102 9.23 6.29 -3.42
N THR A 103 7.91 6.44 -3.27
CA THR A 103 7.17 7.69 -3.51
C THR A 103 5.99 7.80 -2.55
N GLU A 104 5.55 9.03 -2.29
CA GLU A 104 4.25 9.28 -1.67
C GLU A 104 3.14 8.99 -2.70
N PRO A 105 1.98 8.45 -2.27
CA PRO A 105 0.88 8.19 -3.18
C PRO A 105 0.26 9.50 -3.70
N ALA A 106 -0.27 9.46 -4.93
CA ALA A 106 -1.06 10.54 -5.49
C ALA A 106 -2.35 10.79 -4.68
N ALA A 107 -2.95 11.97 -4.83
CA ALA A 107 -4.23 12.27 -4.18
C ALA A 107 -5.32 11.30 -4.65
N GLY A 108 -6.02 10.66 -3.70
CA GLY A 108 -7.02 9.61 -3.99
C GLY A 108 -6.42 8.20 -4.15
N TYR A 109 -5.14 8.02 -3.85
CA TYR A 109 -4.47 6.73 -3.88
C TYR A 109 -3.83 6.40 -2.53
N VAL A 110 -3.61 5.11 -2.30
CA VAL A 110 -2.83 4.54 -1.20
C VAL A 110 -1.75 3.63 -1.74
N LEU A 111 -0.70 3.40 -0.93
CA LEU A 111 0.31 2.41 -1.24
C LEU A 111 -0.10 1.04 -0.72
N THR A 112 -0.03 0.02 -1.56
CA THR A 112 -0.23 -1.39 -1.21
C THR A 112 1.06 -2.19 -1.44
N PHE A 113 1.34 -3.15 -0.57
CA PHE A 113 2.54 -3.99 -0.70
C PHE A 113 2.22 -5.25 -1.52
N ASP A 114 2.91 -5.43 -2.64
CA ASP A 114 2.87 -6.68 -3.39
C ASP A 114 3.84 -7.70 -2.76
N ILE A 115 3.27 -8.71 -2.12
CA ILE A 115 4.05 -9.75 -1.43
C ILE A 115 4.85 -10.61 -2.43
N GLN A 116 4.34 -10.84 -3.65
CA GLN A 116 5.00 -11.68 -4.63
C GLN A 116 6.16 -10.95 -5.31
N GLU A 117 5.93 -9.70 -5.71
CA GLU A 117 6.94 -8.87 -6.37
C GLU A 117 7.89 -8.20 -5.39
N GLN A 118 7.53 -8.15 -4.10
CA GLN A 118 8.26 -7.43 -3.05
C GLN A 118 8.41 -5.94 -3.40
N THR A 119 7.33 -5.31 -3.83
CA THR A 119 7.28 -3.91 -4.29
C THR A 119 6.10 -3.16 -3.67
N TRP A 120 6.19 -1.83 -3.66
CA TRP A 120 5.07 -0.96 -3.31
C TRP A 120 4.38 -0.48 -4.58
N ASN A 121 3.05 -0.64 -4.63
CA ASN A 121 2.21 -0.22 -5.75
C ASN A 121 1.20 0.84 -5.30
N GLU A 122 0.75 1.68 -6.23
CA GLU A 122 -0.38 2.59 -5.98
C GLU A 122 -1.71 1.89 -6.27
N SER A 123 -2.72 2.16 -5.44
CA SER A 123 -4.07 1.66 -5.61
C SER A 123 -5.07 2.74 -5.24
N GLU A 124 -6.19 2.85 -5.97
CA GLU A 124 -7.22 3.85 -5.68
C GLU A 124 -7.81 3.65 -4.28
N ASP A 125 -8.05 4.75 -3.57
CA ASP A 125 -8.54 4.74 -2.18
C ASP A 125 -10.03 5.10 -2.13
N HIS A 126 -10.86 4.10 -2.43
CA HIS A 126 -12.33 4.20 -2.32
C HIS A 126 -12.85 3.54 -1.04
N ILE A 127 -11.99 3.21 -0.07
CA ILE A 127 -12.38 2.42 1.11
C ILE A 127 -13.35 3.22 1.99
N GLY A 128 -14.42 2.54 2.41
CA GLY A 128 -15.50 3.15 3.19
C GLY A 128 -16.57 3.84 2.35
N GLU A 129 -16.39 3.95 1.03
CA GLU A 129 -17.44 4.36 0.12
C GLU A 129 -18.48 3.24 -0.08
N THR A 130 -19.68 3.64 -0.49
CA THR A 130 -20.75 2.72 -0.91
C THR A 130 -21.09 3.00 -2.35
N VAL A 131 -20.95 1.97 -3.18
CA VAL A 131 -21.41 1.96 -4.57
C VAL A 131 -22.64 1.06 -4.71
N TYR A 132 -23.26 1.06 -5.87
CA TYR A 132 -24.49 0.33 -6.14
C TYR A 132 -24.33 -0.54 -7.37
N SER A 133 -24.74 -1.81 -7.27
CA SER A 133 -24.76 -2.76 -8.39
C SER A 133 -25.73 -2.27 -9.47
N THR A 134 -25.26 -2.06 -10.70
CA THR A 134 -26.11 -1.68 -11.84
C THR A 134 -27.01 -2.81 -12.34
N ILE A 135 -26.96 -3.99 -11.69
CA ILE A 135 -27.76 -5.18 -12.03
C ILE A 135 -29.06 -5.21 -11.21
N ASP A 136 -28.99 -4.91 -9.92
CA ASP A 136 -30.08 -5.09 -8.96
C ASP A 136 -30.22 -3.95 -7.95
N ALA A 137 -29.46 -2.86 -8.14
CA ALA A 137 -29.41 -1.69 -7.26
C ALA A 137 -28.99 -1.97 -5.81
N SER A 138 -28.42 -3.14 -5.53
CA SER A 138 -27.93 -3.49 -4.21
C SER A 138 -26.71 -2.63 -3.81
N PRO A 139 -26.62 -2.13 -2.56
CA PRO A 139 -25.47 -1.39 -2.09
C PRO A 139 -24.29 -2.32 -1.81
N ILE A 140 -23.09 -1.86 -2.16
CA ILE A 140 -21.81 -2.56 -1.99
C ILE A 140 -20.85 -1.60 -1.29
N SER A 141 -20.41 -1.97 -0.09
CA SER A 141 -19.36 -1.24 0.61
C SER A 141 -17.98 -1.63 0.08
N ILE A 142 -17.15 -0.63 -0.20
CA ILE A 142 -15.76 -0.86 -0.61
C ILE A 142 -14.89 -1.05 0.63
N THR A 143 -14.22 -2.21 0.71
CA THR A 143 -13.38 -2.58 1.86
C THR A 143 -11.92 -2.87 1.48
N PHE A 144 -11.59 -2.84 0.19
CA PHE A 144 -10.25 -3.08 -0.33
C PHE A 144 -9.84 -1.94 -1.27
N PRO A 145 -8.54 -1.60 -1.32
CA PRO A 145 -8.04 -0.59 -2.23
C PRO A 145 -8.06 -1.11 -3.67
N GLY A 146 -8.20 -0.20 -4.64
CA GLY A 146 -8.32 -0.53 -6.06
C GLY A 146 -9.53 0.13 -6.71
N PRO A 147 -9.75 -0.13 -8.00
CA PRO A 147 -10.85 0.49 -8.75
C PRO A 147 -12.20 0.03 -8.21
N TYR A 148 -13.26 0.78 -8.54
CA TYR A 148 -14.62 0.32 -8.26
C TYR A 148 -14.91 -1.04 -8.91
N PRO A 149 -15.69 -1.92 -8.26
CA PRO A 149 -16.06 -3.20 -8.84
C PRO A 149 -16.80 -3.02 -10.16
N ASP A 150 -16.66 -3.99 -11.07
CA ASP A 150 -17.38 -4.00 -12.34
C ASP A 150 -18.90 -3.95 -12.12
N ASN A 151 -19.62 -3.31 -13.04
CA ASN A 151 -21.09 -3.17 -13.00
C ASN A 151 -21.57 -2.44 -11.73
N THR A 152 -20.85 -1.39 -11.33
CA THR A 152 -21.26 -0.53 -10.22
C THR A 152 -21.36 0.94 -10.64
N THR A 153 -22.14 1.69 -9.88
CA THR A 153 -22.25 3.14 -9.99
C THR A 153 -22.18 3.77 -8.59
N THR A 154 -21.62 4.97 -8.49
CA THR A 154 -21.60 5.75 -7.23
C THR A 154 -22.94 6.48 -6.99
N LEU A 155 -23.86 6.45 -7.96
CA LEU A 155 -25.18 7.06 -7.83
C LEU A 155 -26.12 6.10 -7.07
N PRO A 156 -26.74 6.52 -5.95
CA PRO A 156 -27.75 5.72 -5.29
C PRO A 156 -29.04 5.62 -6.13
N PRO A 157 -29.77 4.49 -6.09
CA PRO A 157 -31.10 4.42 -6.67
C PRO A 157 -32.05 5.39 -5.98
N ASP A 158 -32.68 6.25 -6.75
CA ASP A 158 -33.58 7.32 -6.29
C ASP A 158 -35.02 7.16 -6.79
N VAL A 159 -35.31 6.02 -7.43
CA VAL A 159 -36.60 5.67 -8.03
C VAL A 159 -37.10 4.31 -7.54
N PRO A 160 -38.42 4.06 -7.52
CA PRO A 160 -38.96 2.73 -7.23
C PRO A 160 -38.64 1.77 -8.38
N PHE A 161 -38.43 0.49 -8.04
CA PHE A 161 -38.06 -0.59 -8.99
C PHE A 161 -36.93 -0.16 -9.94
N PRO A 162 -35.74 0.20 -9.39
CA PRO A 162 -34.67 0.81 -10.15
C PRO A 162 -34.03 -0.16 -11.16
N VAL A 163 -33.89 0.29 -12.40
CA VAL A 163 -33.10 -0.35 -13.46
C VAL A 163 -32.09 0.66 -13.97
N TRP A 164 -30.85 0.21 -14.21
CA TRP A 164 -29.79 1.07 -14.74
C TRP A 164 -29.88 1.19 -16.26
N ASP A 165 -29.97 2.41 -16.78
CA ASP A 165 -30.05 2.67 -18.23
C ASP A 165 -28.68 2.83 -18.93
N GLY A 166 -27.59 2.72 -18.15
CA GLY A 166 -26.23 3.01 -18.58
C GLY A 166 -25.67 4.33 -18.04
N SER A 167 -26.53 5.21 -17.51
CA SER A 167 -26.16 6.55 -17.03
C SER A 167 -26.92 7.03 -15.80
N ALA A 168 -28.16 6.58 -15.61
CA ALA A 168 -29.03 6.96 -14.50
C ALA A 168 -29.96 5.79 -14.12
N TRP A 169 -30.58 5.92 -12.94
CA TRP A 169 -31.62 5.02 -12.48
C TRP A 169 -32.96 5.42 -13.11
N ILE A 170 -33.65 4.45 -13.71
CA ILE A 170 -35.01 4.60 -14.22
C ILE A 170 -35.94 3.61 -13.53
N THR A 171 -37.22 3.99 -13.38
CA THR A 171 -38.24 3.04 -12.89
C THR A 171 -38.54 2.03 -13.98
N ASP A 172 -38.50 0.75 -13.63
CA ASP A 172 -39.01 -0.30 -14.50
C ASP A 172 -40.52 -0.11 -14.72
N THR A 173 -40.91 0.13 -15.96
CA THR A 173 -42.31 0.29 -16.36
C THR A 173 -42.92 -1.01 -16.88
N THR A 174 -42.18 -2.12 -16.87
CA THR A 174 -42.78 -3.43 -17.15
C THR A 174 -43.76 -3.76 -16.02
N GLU A 175 -45.01 -4.10 -16.39
CA GLU A 175 -46.11 -4.23 -15.44
C GLU A 175 -45.74 -5.17 -14.28
N PRO A 176 -46.13 -4.87 -13.03
CA PRO A 176 -45.90 -5.77 -11.92
C PRO A 176 -46.63 -7.07 -12.21
N THR A 177 -45.91 -8.15 -12.52
CA THR A 177 -46.47 -9.50 -12.41
C THR A 177 -46.97 -9.66 -10.98
N GLU A 178 -48.19 -10.16 -10.83
CA GLU A 178 -49.07 -10.19 -9.64
C GLU A 178 -48.47 -10.85 -8.35
N GLN A 179 -47.17 -11.10 -8.28
CA GLN A 179 -46.54 -11.89 -7.22
C GLN A 179 -46.20 -11.10 -5.94
N ASP A 180 -46.25 -9.76 -5.97
CA ASP A 180 -45.93 -8.91 -4.80
C ASP A 180 -47.18 -8.44 -4.02
N ALA A 181 -48.39 -8.82 -4.44
CA ALA A 181 -49.63 -8.41 -3.77
C ALA A 181 -50.11 -9.35 -2.64
N GLU A 182 -49.46 -10.49 -2.42
CA GLU A 182 -50.00 -11.56 -1.57
C GLU A 182 -49.26 -11.74 -0.24
N ASN A 183 -48.83 -10.65 0.40
CA ASN A 183 -48.36 -10.70 1.78
C ASN A 183 -48.93 -9.60 2.69
N THR A 184 -50.14 -9.13 2.37
CA THR A 184 -50.93 -8.32 3.31
C THR A 184 -52.27 -9.01 3.54
N ASP A 185 -52.43 -9.51 4.77
CA ASP A 185 -53.69 -9.83 5.43
C ASP A 185 -54.27 -11.26 5.30
N HIS A 186 -53.62 -12.21 6.00
CA HIS A 186 -54.28 -13.42 6.50
C HIS A 186 -54.22 -13.49 8.03
N THR A 187 -55.06 -12.71 8.69
CA THR A 187 -55.61 -12.90 10.06
C THR A 187 -56.77 -11.91 10.18
N GLU A 188 -58.07 -12.22 10.24
CA GLU A 188 -58.84 -13.34 10.80
C GLU A 188 -60.20 -13.37 10.06
N GLN A 189 -60.62 -14.53 9.54
CA GLN A 189 -62.04 -14.79 9.29
C GLN A 189 -62.56 -15.61 10.47
N ASP A 190 -63.20 -14.93 11.42
CA ASP A 190 -64.07 -15.59 12.38
C ASP A 190 -65.33 -16.07 11.65
N THR A 191 -65.55 -17.37 11.72
CA THR A 191 -66.58 -18.15 11.03
C THR A 191 -67.95 -18.04 11.72
N GLU A 192 -68.96 -17.80 10.88
CA GLU A 192 -70.29 -18.45 10.81
C GLU A 192 -71.26 -18.42 12.01
N ASP A 193 -72.25 -17.54 11.81
CA ASP A 193 -73.70 -17.76 11.79
C ASP A 193 -74.33 -19.16 12.09
N THR A 194 -75.33 -19.11 12.99
CA THR A 194 -76.55 -19.94 13.14
C THR A 194 -76.51 -21.45 13.47
N GLY A 195 -77.19 -21.77 14.58
CA GLY A 195 -77.84 -23.06 14.82
C GLY A 195 -78.89 -22.99 15.94
N SER A 196 -80.17 -23.09 15.57
CA SER A 196 -81.37 -23.12 16.44
C SER A 196 -81.34 -24.18 17.56
N ILE A 197 -82.05 -23.93 18.68
CA ILE A 197 -83.42 -24.40 19.05
C ILE A 197 -83.95 -23.50 20.17
#